data_AF-A0A2G0W9Q1-F1
#
_entry.id   AF-A0A2G0W9Q1-F1
#
_cell.length_a   1.000
_cell.length_b   1.000
_cell.length_c   1.000
_cell.angle_alpha   90.00
_cell.angle_beta   90.00
_cell.angle_gamma   90.00
#
_symmetry.space_group_name_H-M   'P 1'
#
loop_
_entity.id
_entity.type
_entity.pdbx_description
1 polymer ?
#
loop_
_entity_poly.entity_id
_entity_poly.type
_entity_poly.pdbx_seq_one_letter_code
_entity_poly.pdbx_strand_id
1 'polypeptide(L)'
;MKTDTTLRLTRTQYRAFAEQAKQAGCSLSLSTFRALGNCWGIFDPRARLVCLDVSADELAFTEGCGIQLSTSVETARLRGNQRPEIDWSVLEDHEIYPFIVAHEIGHRVDNFCYWAPARIEDSQVRTRCERTIRSINEVLADRYAWSQIRPGEPVPLCELGKSLQEEVAADIALMDEHMPRVRREPRKLPVGQYLHIPEVMLMTDSMVSFIGTRVSASAVVHARSRARNYRRDSRSRAY
;
A
#
# COMPACT_ATOMS: atom_id res chain seq x y z
N MET A 1 24.56 -0.21 0.02
CA MET A 1 25.14 -1.55 0.29
C MET A 1 24.00 -2.55 0.37
N LYS A 2 24.13 -3.67 -0.34
CA LYS A 2 23.22 -4.82 -0.25
C LYS A 2 23.71 -5.78 0.82
N THR A 3 22.82 -6.22 1.69
CA THR A 3 23.12 -7.27 2.67
C THR A 3 22.02 -8.32 2.67
N ASP A 4 22.36 -9.54 3.11
CA ASP A 4 21.42 -10.62 3.38
C ASP A 4 21.01 -10.57 4.84
N THR A 5 20.08 -9.67 5.17
CA THR A 5 19.63 -9.39 6.53
C THR A 5 18.12 -9.18 6.59
N THR A 6 17.59 -9.03 7.80
CA THR A 6 16.22 -8.56 7.99
C THR A 6 16.23 -7.07 8.30
N LEU A 7 15.72 -6.26 7.37
CA LEU A 7 15.49 -4.84 7.60
C LEU A 7 14.28 -4.67 8.53
N ARG A 8 14.44 -3.85 9.57
CA ARG A 8 13.36 -3.48 10.49
C ARG A 8 12.97 -2.03 10.25
N LEU A 9 11.68 -1.79 10.08
CA LEU A 9 11.19 -0.44 9.90
C LEU A 9 11.43 0.38 11.18
N THR A 10 12.08 1.52 11.04
CA THR A 10 12.30 2.46 12.16
C THR A 10 11.11 3.40 12.34
N ARG A 11 11.00 4.02 13.52
CA ARG A 11 9.98 5.04 13.80
C ARG A 11 10.13 6.26 12.87
N THR A 12 11.37 6.66 12.59
CA THR A 12 11.67 7.78 11.68
C THR A 12 11.21 7.46 10.26
N GLN A 13 11.54 6.27 9.75
CA GLN A 13 11.09 5.82 8.43
C GLN A 13 9.56 5.77 8.35
N TYR A 14 8.88 5.17 9.34
CA TYR A 14 7.42 5.14 9.38
C TYR A 14 6.81 6.55 9.28
N ARG A 15 7.31 7.52 10.06
CA ARG A 15 6.78 8.89 10.04
C ARG A 15 6.98 9.55 8.67
N ALA A 16 8.15 9.37 8.06
CA ALA A 16 8.41 9.88 6.72
C ALA A 16 7.46 9.25 5.67
N PHE A 17 7.30 7.93 5.69
CA PHE A 17 6.41 7.21 4.79
C PHE A 17 4.93 7.53 5.03
N ALA A 18 4.53 7.80 6.27
CA ALA A 18 3.17 8.21 6.59
C ALA A 18 2.85 9.58 5.96
N GLU A 19 3.79 10.52 5.94
CA GLU A 19 3.62 11.79 5.24
C GLU A 19 3.56 11.60 3.72
N GLN A 20 4.39 10.72 3.14
CA GLN A 20 4.31 10.38 1.71
C GLN A 20 2.95 9.76 1.35
N ALA A 21 2.45 8.83 2.16
CA ALA A 21 1.13 8.22 1.95
C ALA A 21 0.01 9.28 2.00
N LYS A 22 0.08 10.23 2.94
CA LYS A 22 -0.90 11.34 3.04
C LYS A 22 -0.91 12.22 1.80
N GLN A 23 0.27 12.49 1.21
CA GLN A 23 0.38 13.19 -0.07
C GLN A 23 -0.25 12.42 -1.23
N ALA A 24 -0.33 11.09 -1.14
CA ALA A 24 -1.07 10.26 -2.09
C ALA A 24 -2.56 10.08 -1.71
N GLY A 25 -3.06 10.78 -0.70
CA GLY A 25 -4.44 10.66 -0.23
C GLY A 25 -4.73 9.39 0.58
N CYS A 26 -3.69 8.72 1.09
CA CYS A 26 -3.77 7.47 1.84
C CYS A 26 -3.28 7.64 3.28
N SER A 27 -3.87 6.88 4.20
CA SER A 27 -3.30 6.70 5.54
C SER A 27 -2.30 5.54 5.55
N LEU A 28 -1.32 5.53 6.47
CA LEU A 28 -0.35 4.44 6.58
C LEU A 28 -0.53 3.68 7.89
N SER A 29 -0.56 2.35 7.81
CA SER A 29 -0.57 1.46 8.97
C SER A 29 0.50 0.38 8.85
N LEU A 30 0.82 -0.26 9.97
CA LEU A 30 1.85 -1.28 10.04
C LEU A 30 1.24 -2.64 10.38
N SER A 31 1.84 -3.68 9.82
CA SER A 31 1.49 -5.07 10.10
C SER A 31 2.73 -5.95 10.03
N THR A 32 2.57 -7.25 10.30
CA THR A 32 3.65 -8.22 10.09
C THR A 32 3.52 -8.82 8.69
N PHE A 33 4.65 -9.20 8.09
CA PHE A 33 4.68 -9.89 6.79
C PHE A 33 3.68 -11.06 6.71
N ARG A 34 3.58 -11.86 7.76
CA ARG A 34 2.63 -12.99 7.83
C ARG A 34 1.17 -12.51 7.88
N ALA A 35 0.87 -11.46 8.65
CA ALA A 35 -0.48 -10.91 8.72
C ALA A 35 -0.90 -10.21 7.41
N LEU A 36 0.06 -9.79 6.59
CA LEU A 36 -0.15 -9.29 5.22
C LEU A 36 -0.21 -10.42 4.18
N GLY A 37 -0.34 -11.69 4.57
CA GLY A 37 -0.46 -12.79 3.61
C GLY A 37 0.82 -13.06 2.81
N ASN A 38 1.99 -12.78 3.40
CA ASN A 38 3.31 -12.86 2.76
C ASN A 38 3.59 -11.75 1.73
N CYS A 39 2.96 -10.58 1.91
CA CYS A 39 3.27 -9.35 1.18
C CYS A 39 4.05 -8.37 2.07
N TRP A 40 4.90 -7.53 1.46
CA TRP A 40 5.64 -6.49 2.19
C TRP A 40 4.88 -5.15 2.25
N GLY A 41 3.97 -4.91 1.32
CA GLY A 41 3.05 -3.79 1.28
C GLY A 41 1.69 -4.24 0.74
N ILE A 42 0.63 -3.51 1.09
CA ILE A 42 -0.71 -3.64 0.50
C ILE A 42 -1.39 -2.28 0.47
N PHE A 43 -1.78 -1.82 -0.71
CA PHE A 43 -2.79 -0.80 -0.89
C PHE A 43 -4.19 -1.41 -0.71
N ASP A 44 -4.97 -0.84 0.22
CA ASP A 44 -6.36 -1.21 0.46
C ASP A 44 -7.29 -0.06 0.09
N PRO A 45 -8.05 -0.16 -1.01
CA PRO A 45 -8.97 0.89 -1.43
C PRO A 45 -10.22 0.97 -0.54
N ARG A 46 -10.45 -0.01 0.35
CA ARG A 46 -11.62 -0.03 1.23
C ARG A 46 -11.50 1.03 2.33
N ALA A 47 -12.65 1.58 2.72
CA ALA A 47 -12.77 2.48 3.85
C ALA A 47 -12.21 1.85 5.14
N ARG A 48 -11.21 2.51 5.73
CA ARG A 48 -10.68 2.22 7.07
C ARG A 48 -11.01 3.39 7.98
N LEU A 49 -11.26 3.11 9.25
CA LEU A 49 -11.48 4.13 10.26
C LEU A 49 -10.14 4.81 10.58
N VAL A 50 -10.12 6.13 10.42
CA VAL A 50 -8.95 6.98 10.59
C VAL A 50 -9.27 8.09 11.58
N CYS A 51 -8.46 8.22 12.63
CA CYS A 51 -8.55 9.33 13.57
C CYS A 51 -7.93 10.58 12.94
N LEU A 52 -8.67 11.69 12.95
CA LEU A 52 -8.24 12.94 12.33
C LEU A 52 -7.05 13.56 13.05
N ASP A 53 -7.04 13.54 14.38
CA ASP A 53 -5.93 13.95 15.24
C ASP A 53 -5.88 13.07 16.50
N VAL A 54 -4.84 12.25 16.63
CA VAL A 54 -4.66 11.37 17.80
C VAL A 54 -4.01 12.05 19.00
N SER A 55 -3.63 13.32 18.88
CA SER A 55 -3.11 14.13 19.99
C SER A 55 -4.18 14.94 20.70
N ALA A 56 -5.38 15.06 20.09
CA ALA A 56 -6.53 15.71 20.69
C ALA A 56 -7.21 14.83 21.75
N ASP A 57 -7.84 15.47 22.73
CA ASP A 57 -8.68 14.80 23.73
C ASP A 57 -10.08 14.50 23.17
N GLU A 58 -10.62 15.42 22.37
CA GLU A 58 -11.85 15.22 21.60
C GLU A 58 -11.53 14.55 20.26
N LEU A 59 -11.90 13.28 20.14
CA LEU A 59 -11.57 12.47 18.97
C LEU A 59 -12.60 12.66 17.86
N ALA A 60 -12.10 12.92 16.66
CA ALA A 60 -12.90 12.91 15.44
C ALA A 60 -12.35 11.86 14.46
N PHE A 61 -13.25 11.22 13.72
CA PHE A 61 -12.91 10.13 12.80
C PHE A 61 -13.46 10.39 11.41
N THR A 62 -12.77 9.82 10.42
CA THR A 62 -13.21 9.73 9.03
C THR A 62 -12.95 8.33 8.49
N GLU A 63 -13.55 8.03 7.36
CA GLU A 63 -13.19 6.88 6.55
C GLU A 63 -12.20 7.29 5.46
N GLY A 64 -11.21 6.43 5.18
CA GLY A 64 -10.24 6.65 4.12
C GLY A 64 -9.58 5.36 3.65
N CYS A 65 -9.02 5.38 2.44
CA CYS A 65 -8.17 4.28 1.97
C CYS A 65 -6.82 4.29 2.69
N GLY A 66 -6.11 3.18 2.64
CA GLY A 66 -4.86 3.04 3.39
C GLY A 66 -3.84 2.14 2.71
N ILE A 67 -2.59 2.33 3.11
CA ILE A 67 -1.48 1.45 2.82
C ILE A 67 -1.15 0.71 4.11
N GLN A 68 -0.90 -0.59 4.01
CA GLN A 68 -0.34 -1.40 5.08
C GLN A 68 1.09 -1.76 4.70
N LEU A 69 2.03 -1.53 5.61
CA LEU A 69 3.45 -1.81 5.40
C LEU A 69 3.93 -2.85 6.42
N SER A 70 4.70 -3.82 5.95
CA SER A 70 5.34 -4.80 6.84
C SER A 70 6.36 -4.10 7.73
N THR A 71 6.41 -4.45 9.01
CA THR A 71 7.42 -3.96 9.96
C THR A 71 8.82 -4.56 9.72
N SER A 72 8.91 -5.60 8.89
CA SER A 72 10.18 -6.24 8.54
C SER A 72 10.21 -6.76 7.10
N VAL A 73 11.38 -6.72 6.50
CA VAL A 73 11.67 -7.26 5.17
C VAL A 73 12.92 -8.13 5.26
N GLU A 74 12.81 -9.39 4.86
CA GLU A 74 13.96 -10.27 4.63
C GLU A 74 14.51 -9.96 3.23
N THR A 75 15.72 -9.40 3.15
CA THR A 75 16.24 -8.82 1.90
C THR A 75 16.54 -9.88 0.85
N ALA A 76 17.11 -11.02 1.24
CA ALA A 76 17.38 -12.13 0.33
C ALA A 76 16.09 -12.66 -0.31
N ARG A 77 15.03 -12.83 0.49
CA ARG A 77 13.72 -13.26 0.00
C ARG A 77 13.08 -12.24 -0.94
N LEU A 78 13.22 -10.95 -0.64
CA LEU A 78 12.72 -9.89 -1.51
C LEU A 78 13.45 -9.90 -2.85
N ARG A 79 14.79 -9.87 -2.83
CA ARG A 79 15.63 -9.83 -4.04
C ARG A 79 15.53 -11.10 -4.87
N GLY A 80 15.22 -12.24 -4.26
CA GLY A 80 14.98 -13.50 -4.94
C GLY A 80 13.59 -13.63 -5.58
N ASN A 81 12.69 -12.68 -5.34
CA ASN A 81 11.35 -12.74 -5.92
C ASN A 81 11.36 -12.31 -7.39
N GLN A 82 10.74 -13.11 -8.26
CA GLN A 82 10.61 -12.79 -9.68
C GLN A 82 9.32 -11.99 -9.91
N ARG A 83 9.46 -10.82 -10.54
CA ARG A 83 8.35 -9.94 -10.90
C ARG A 83 8.27 -9.81 -12.43
N PRO A 84 7.08 -9.60 -13.00
CA PRO A 84 6.93 -9.45 -14.46
C PRO A 84 7.66 -8.22 -15.02
N GLU A 85 7.85 -7.16 -14.24
CA GLU A 85 8.34 -5.88 -14.77
C GLU A 85 9.72 -5.46 -14.24
N ILE A 86 10.15 -5.91 -13.07
CA ILE A 86 11.37 -5.39 -12.44
C ILE A 86 12.19 -6.48 -11.78
N ASP A 87 13.51 -6.43 -11.94
CA ASP A 87 14.46 -7.21 -11.18
C ASP A 87 14.76 -6.53 -9.84
N TRP A 88 14.16 -7.03 -8.77
CA TRP A 88 14.38 -6.50 -7.41
C TRP A 88 15.79 -6.76 -6.88
N SER A 89 16.59 -7.63 -7.52
CA SER A 89 17.98 -7.91 -7.10
C SER A 89 18.86 -6.66 -7.14
N VAL A 90 18.48 -5.66 -7.95
CA VAL A 90 19.22 -4.40 -8.14
C VAL A 90 19.07 -3.43 -6.97
N LEU A 91 18.02 -3.57 -6.14
CA LEU A 91 17.70 -2.64 -5.06
C LEU A 91 18.72 -2.74 -3.93
N GLU A 92 19.25 -1.59 -3.51
CA GLU A 92 20.05 -1.43 -2.31
C GLU A 92 19.18 -1.49 -1.05
N ASP A 93 19.75 -1.85 0.11
CA ASP A 93 18.97 -2.03 1.34
C ASP A 93 18.15 -0.77 1.72
N HIS A 94 18.70 0.41 1.48
CA HIS A 94 18.04 1.68 1.78
C HIS A 94 16.92 2.04 0.79
N GLU A 95 16.90 1.41 -0.39
CA GLU A 95 15.88 1.62 -1.43
C GLU A 95 14.66 0.73 -1.22
N ILE A 96 14.78 -0.38 -0.47
CA ILE A 96 13.72 -1.40 -0.33
C ILE A 96 12.41 -0.84 0.24
N TYR A 97 12.44 -0.22 1.42
CA TYR A 97 11.22 0.33 2.01
C TYR A 97 10.62 1.48 1.19
N PRO A 98 11.42 2.46 0.73
CA PRO A 98 10.94 3.48 -0.21
C PRO A 98 10.28 2.87 -1.45
N PHE A 99 10.88 1.83 -2.04
CA PHE A 99 10.33 1.15 -3.22
C PHE A 99 8.98 0.52 -2.91
N ILE A 100 8.84 -0.22 -1.81
CA ILE A 100 7.56 -0.82 -1.40
C ILE A 100 6.50 0.27 -1.20
N VAL A 101 6.81 1.35 -0.49
CA VAL A 101 5.85 2.44 -0.25
C VAL A 101 5.43 3.11 -1.56
N ALA A 102 6.39 3.40 -2.45
CA ALA A 102 6.10 3.97 -3.75
C ALA A 102 5.27 3.01 -4.61
N HIS A 103 5.52 1.70 -4.55
CA HIS A 103 4.72 0.67 -5.22
C HIS A 103 3.25 0.73 -4.79
N GLU A 104 2.98 0.75 -3.48
CA GLU A 104 1.61 0.84 -2.97
C GLU A 104 0.94 2.18 -3.30
N ILE A 105 1.72 3.28 -3.39
CA ILE A 105 1.21 4.55 -3.90
C ILE A 105 0.88 4.44 -5.40
N GLY A 106 1.68 3.72 -6.18
CA GLY A 106 1.43 3.43 -7.60
C GLY A 106 0.05 2.81 -7.83
N HIS A 107 -0.33 1.86 -6.98
CA HIS A 107 -1.67 1.28 -7.00
C HIS A 107 -2.81 2.28 -6.81
N ARG A 108 -2.56 3.39 -6.11
CA ARG A 108 -3.53 4.46 -5.90
C ARG A 108 -3.61 5.43 -7.08
N VAL A 109 -2.49 5.74 -7.72
CA VAL A 109 -2.38 6.90 -8.63
C VAL A 109 -2.41 6.57 -10.12
N ASP A 110 -1.96 5.38 -10.53
CA ASP A 110 -1.78 5.07 -11.96
C ASP A 110 -2.43 3.74 -12.42
N ASN A 111 -3.18 3.08 -11.53
CA ASN A 111 -3.79 1.79 -11.82
C ASN A 111 -5.17 1.86 -12.47
N PHE A 112 -5.49 0.78 -13.17
CA PHE A 112 -6.82 0.53 -13.69
C PHE A 112 -7.80 0.14 -12.57
N CYS A 113 -9.04 0.63 -12.69
CA CYS A 113 -10.09 0.30 -11.74
C CYS A 113 -10.60 -1.13 -11.92
N TYR A 114 -10.51 -1.96 -10.87
CA TYR A 114 -10.97 -3.35 -10.88
C TYR A 114 -12.46 -3.54 -11.22
N TRP A 115 -13.27 -2.49 -11.10
CA TRP A 115 -14.70 -2.52 -11.39
C TRP A 115 -15.04 -2.07 -12.82
N ALA A 116 -14.07 -1.49 -13.55
CA ALA A 116 -14.30 -1.00 -14.90
C ALA A 116 -14.65 -2.10 -15.92
N PRO A 117 -14.08 -3.33 -15.86
CA PRO A 117 -14.42 -4.39 -16.80
C PRO A 117 -15.91 -4.75 -16.84
N ALA A 118 -16.63 -4.59 -15.72
CA ALA A 118 -18.07 -4.87 -15.65
C ALA A 118 -18.92 -3.99 -16.59
N ARG A 119 -18.36 -2.90 -17.12
CA ARG A 119 -19.01 -1.99 -18.08
C ARG A 119 -18.71 -2.32 -19.54
N ILE A 120 -17.83 -3.29 -19.81
CA ILE A 120 -17.47 -3.71 -21.16
C ILE A 120 -18.56 -4.64 -21.70
N GLU A 121 -19.17 -4.26 -22.83
CA GLU A 121 -20.24 -5.02 -23.48
C GLU A 121 -19.72 -6.30 -24.14
N ASP A 122 -18.58 -6.22 -24.82
CA ASP A 122 -17.94 -7.38 -25.45
C ASP A 122 -17.43 -8.35 -24.38
N SER A 123 -18.03 -9.54 -24.35
CA SER A 123 -17.71 -10.57 -23.35
C SER A 123 -16.29 -11.12 -23.45
N GLN A 124 -15.71 -11.22 -24.66
CA GLN A 124 -14.35 -11.71 -24.85
C GLN A 124 -13.34 -10.68 -24.36
N VAL A 125 -13.54 -9.41 -24.72
CA VAL A 125 -12.73 -8.29 -24.25
C VAL A 125 -12.81 -8.19 -22.73
N ARG A 126 -14.03 -8.21 -22.16
CA ARG A 126 -14.25 -8.19 -20.71
C ARG A 126 -13.45 -9.29 -20.01
N THR A 127 -13.59 -10.54 -20.46
CA THR A 127 -12.87 -11.67 -19.86
C THR A 127 -11.36 -11.52 -19.98
N ARG A 128 -10.84 -10.98 -21.09
CA ARG A 128 -9.41 -10.71 -21.22
C ARG A 128 -8.95 -9.64 -20.22
N CYS A 129 -9.63 -8.50 -20.14
CA CYS A 129 -9.32 -7.45 -19.16
C CYS A 129 -9.40 -7.94 -17.72
N GLU A 130 -10.42 -8.73 -17.36
CA GLU A 130 -10.55 -9.32 -16.02
C GLU A 130 -9.40 -10.26 -15.66
N ARG A 131 -8.86 -11.00 -16.64
CA ARG A 131 -7.72 -11.91 -16.43
C ARG A 131 -6.40 -11.18 -16.27
N THR A 132 -6.19 -10.08 -17.00
CA THR A 132 -4.89 -9.41 -17.09
C THR A 132 -4.75 -8.24 -16.12
N ILE A 133 -5.86 -7.63 -15.68
CA ILE A 133 -5.87 -6.40 -14.86
C ILE A 133 -4.95 -6.47 -13.64
N ARG A 134 -4.92 -7.61 -12.93
CA ARG A 134 -4.06 -7.75 -11.75
C ARG A 134 -2.59 -7.65 -12.13
N SER A 135 -2.16 -8.37 -13.16
CA SER A 135 -0.76 -8.38 -13.62
C SER A 135 -0.32 -7.00 -14.10
N ILE A 136 -1.15 -6.34 -14.92
CA ILE A 136 -0.87 -5.01 -15.44
C ILE A 136 -0.81 -3.96 -14.32
N ASN A 137 -1.70 -4.06 -13.33
CA ASN A 137 -1.68 -3.18 -12.16
C ASN A 137 -0.44 -3.35 -11.27
N GLU A 138 0.19 -4.52 -11.24
CA GLU A 138 1.48 -4.73 -10.58
C GLU A 138 2.63 -4.12 -11.39
N VAL A 139 2.61 -4.29 -12.71
CA VAL A 139 3.58 -3.69 -13.65
C VAL A 139 3.58 -2.17 -13.52
N LEU A 140 2.41 -1.54 -13.56
CA LEU A 140 2.29 -0.08 -13.46
C LEU A 140 2.78 0.43 -12.10
N ALA A 141 2.48 -0.28 -11.02
CA ALA A 141 2.97 0.06 -9.70
C ALA A 141 4.50 -0.10 -9.57
N ASP A 142 5.10 -1.13 -10.18
CA ASP A 142 6.56 -1.30 -10.24
C ASP A 142 7.24 -0.17 -11.03
N ARG A 143 6.69 0.20 -12.19
CA ARG A 143 7.18 1.34 -13.00
C ARG A 143 7.09 2.64 -12.23
N TYR A 144 5.97 2.90 -11.56
CA TYR A 144 5.81 4.07 -10.72
C TYR A 144 6.86 4.07 -9.60
N ALA A 145 6.99 2.97 -8.86
CA ALA A 145 7.98 2.85 -7.79
C ALA A 145 9.40 3.12 -8.29
N TRP A 146 9.80 2.50 -9.41
CA TRP A 146 11.11 2.72 -10.00
C TRP A 146 11.37 4.19 -10.36
N SER A 147 10.39 4.86 -10.96
CA SER A 147 10.49 6.28 -11.30
C SER A 147 10.70 7.20 -10.09
N GLN A 148 10.28 6.77 -8.89
CA GLN A 148 10.50 7.50 -7.65
C GLN A 148 11.86 7.20 -7.02
N ILE A 149 12.35 5.97 -7.17
CA ILE A 149 13.63 5.54 -6.56
C ILE A 149 14.82 5.95 -7.42
N ARG A 150 14.75 5.75 -8.73
CA ARG A 150 15.82 6.08 -9.69
C ARG A 150 15.26 6.86 -10.88
N PRO A 151 14.95 8.17 -10.69
CA PRO A 151 14.33 8.98 -11.74
C PRO A 151 15.19 9.03 -13.01
N GLY A 152 14.58 8.69 -14.15
CA GLY A 152 15.23 8.72 -15.47
C GLY A 152 16.06 7.48 -15.80
N GLU A 153 16.26 6.55 -14.87
CA GLU A 153 16.90 5.27 -15.17
C GLU A 153 15.91 4.30 -15.82
N PRO A 154 16.32 3.51 -16.82
CA PRO A 154 15.47 2.47 -17.38
C PRO A 154 15.15 1.41 -16.31
N VAL A 155 13.93 0.86 -16.36
CA VAL A 155 13.53 -0.21 -15.44
C VAL A 155 14.39 -1.45 -15.72
N PRO A 156 15.14 -1.98 -14.74
CA PRO A 156 15.94 -3.16 -14.92
C PRO A 156 15.02 -4.39 -14.97
N LEU A 157 14.87 -4.98 -16.15
CA LEU A 157 14.01 -6.14 -16.35
C LEU A 157 14.76 -7.43 -16.01
N CYS A 158 14.08 -8.36 -15.35
CA CYS A 158 14.54 -9.75 -15.30
C CYS A 158 14.29 -10.46 -16.65
N GLU A 159 14.88 -11.65 -16.86
CA GLU A 159 14.71 -12.41 -18.11
C GLU A 159 13.24 -12.69 -18.45
N LEU A 160 12.42 -13.00 -17.44
CA LEU A 160 10.98 -13.17 -17.62
C LEU A 160 10.35 -11.86 -18.13
N GLY A 161 10.67 -10.72 -17.52
CA GLY A 161 10.12 -9.43 -17.94
C GLY A 161 10.50 -9.03 -19.36
N LYS A 162 11.73 -9.35 -19.79
CA LYS A 162 12.15 -9.16 -21.19
C LYS A 162 11.27 -9.96 -22.15
N SER A 163 10.99 -11.22 -21.83
CA SER A 163 10.15 -12.08 -22.68
C SER A 163 8.68 -11.66 -22.75
N LEU A 164 8.17 -10.94 -21.75
CA LEU A 164 6.77 -10.53 -21.65
C LEU A 164 6.49 -9.10 -22.12
N GLN A 165 7.50 -8.32 -22.53
CA GLN A 165 7.32 -6.90 -22.82
C GLN A 165 6.25 -6.61 -23.88
N GLU A 166 6.23 -7.39 -24.96
CA GLU A 166 5.25 -7.22 -26.05
C GLU A 166 3.82 -7.54 -25.58
N GLU A 167 3.65 -8.60 -24.80
CA GLU A 167 2.36 -9.00 -24.22
C GLU A 167 1.86 -7.95 -23.23
N VAL A 168 2.72 -7.48 -22.32
CA VAL A 168 2.42 -6.41 -21.36
C VAL A 168 2.02 -5.12 -22.09
N ALA A 169 2.73 -4.75 -23.14
CA ALA A 169 2.39 -3.55 -23.94
C ALA A 169 1.03 -3.70 -24.64
N ALA A 170 0.76 -4.87 -25.23
CA ALA A 170 -0.52 -5.16 -25.88
C ALA A 170 -1.69 -5.16 -24.89
N ASP A 171 -1.51 -5.72 -23.70
CA ASP A 171 -2.55 -5.74 -22.67
C ASP A 171 -2.80 -4.35 -22.07
N ILE A 172 -1.76 -3.53 -21.87
CA ILE A 172 -1.94 -2.12 -21.51
C ILE A 172 -2.75 -1.39 -22.58
N ALA A 173 -2.43 -1.58 -23.86
CA ALA A 173 -3.14 -0.94 -24.97
C ALA A 173 -4.61 -1.35 -25.02
N LEU A 174 -4.90 -2.66 -24.90
CA LEU A 174 -6.27 -3.18 -24.81
C LEU A 174 -7.04 -2.55 -23.65
N MET A 175 -6.42 -2.46 -22.47
CA MET A 175 -7.07 -1.88 -21.30
C MET A 175 -7.28 -0.38 -21.42
N ASP A 176 -6.31 0.37 -21.97
CA ASP A 176 -6.47 1.81 -22.21
C ASP A 176 -7.59 2.09 -23.24
N GLU A 177 -7.81 1.20 -24.22
CA GLU A 177 -8.91 1.30 -25.19
C GLU A 177 -10.29 1.09 -24.54
N HIS A 178 -10.46 0.02 -23.76
CA HIS A 178 -11.80 -0.38 -23.27
C HIS A 178 -12.13 0.08 -21.85
N MET A 179 -11.13 0.49 -21.08
CA MET A 179 -11.27 0.90 -19.68
C MET A 179 -10.24 1.97 -19.30
N PRO A 180 -10.27 3.13 -19.98
CA PRO A 180 -9.23 4.15 -19.84
C PRO A 180 -9.01 4.57 -18.39
N ARG A 181 -7.72 4.68 -18.01
CA ARG A 181 -7.33 5.11 -16.66
C ARG A 181 -7.73 6.56 -16.44
N VAL A 182 -8.47 6.80 -15.36
CA VAL A 182 -8.71 8.16 -14.89
C VAL A 182 -7.59 8.53 -13.91
N ARG A 183 -6.50 9.08 -14.43
CA ARG A 183 -5.40 9.64 -13.62
C ARG A 183 -5.89 10.88 -12.89
N ARG A 184 -6.50 10.69 -11.71
CA ARG A 184 -6.87 11.81 -10.82
C ARG A 184 -5.76 12.01 -9.82
N GLU A 185 -5.32 13.25 -9.67
CA GLU A 185 -4.48 13.60 -8.52
C GLU A 185 -5.29 13.30 -7.24
N PRO A 186 -4.81 12.40 -6.36
CA PRO A 186 -5.54 12.09 -5.15
C PRO A 186 -5.74 13.34 -4.30
N ARG A 187 -6.90 13.47 -3.66
CA ARG A 187 -7.08 14.49 -2.63
C ARG A 187 -6.12 14.18 -1.47
N LYS A 188 -5.12 15.04 -1.32
CA LYS A 188 -4.12 14.97 -0.26
C LYS A 188 -4.79 15.00 1.11
N LEU A 189 -4.31 14.16 2.03
CA LEU A 189 -4.66 14.24 3.43
C LEU A 189 -3.79 15.32 4.13
N PRO A 190 -4.31 16.01 5.15
CA PRO A 190 -3.53 16.91 5.99
C PRO A 190 -2.24 16.26 6.53
N VAL A 191 -1.12 16.95 6.33
CA VAL A 191 0.20 16.55 6.83
C VAL A 191 0.33 16.76 8.33
N GLY A 192 1.12 15.91 8.99
CA GLY A 192 1.42 16.06 10.41
C GLY A 192 1.42 14.72 11.14
N GLN A 193 2.43 14.52 11.99
CA GLN A 193 2.74 13.25 12.64
C GLN A 193 1.56 12.57 13.37
N TYR A 194 0.63 13.34 13.93
CA TYR A 194 -0.51 12.84 14.70
C TYR A 194 -1.84 12.90 13.93
N LEU A 195 -1.82 13.37 12.68
CA LEU A 195 -3.02 13.51 11.87
C LEU A 195 -3.24 12.28 10.98
N HIS A 196 -4.52 11.97 10.74
CA HIS A 196 -4.96 10.92 9.82
C HIS A 196 -4.33 9.55 10.11
N ILE A 197 -4.41 9.14 11.38
CA ILE A 197 -3.83 7.89 11.85
C ILE A 197 -4.89 6.78 11.83
N PRO A 198 -4.64 5.64 11.14
CA PRO A 198 -5.54 4.50 11.17
C PRO A 198 -5.75 3.98 12.60
N GLU A 199 -6.99 3.64 12.95
CA GLU A 199 -7.33 3.11 14.29
C GLU A 199 -6.45 1.92 14.69
N VAL A 200 -6.09 1.06 13.72
CA VAL A 200 -5.23 -0.11 13.93
C VAL A 200 -3.87 0.25 14.55
N MET A 201 -3.36 1.47 14.33
CA MET A 201 -2.10 1.93 14.92
C MET A 201 -2.21 2.29 16.41
N LEU A 202 -3.43 2.42 16.95
CA LEU A 202 -3.72 2.72 18.35
C LEU A 202 -3.94 1.46 19.21
N MET A 203 -4.03 0.31 18.54
CA MET A 203 -4.43 -0.96 19.17
C MET A 203 -3.39 -1.54 20.14
N THR A 204 -2.11 -1.20 19.98
CA THR A 204 -1.02 -1.73 20.82
C THR A 204 0.01 -0.65 21.10
N ASP A 205 0.71 -0.75 22.23
CA ASP A 205 1.73 0.24 22.62
C ASP A 205 2.90 0.26 21.63
N SER A 206 3.23 -0.91 21.05
CA SER A 206 4.24 -1.03 20.00
C SER A 206 3.91 -0.15 18.80
N MET A 207 2.68 -0.22 18.28
CA MET A 207 2.23 0.61 17.15
C MET A 207 2.11 2.09 17.51
N VAL A 208 1.61 2.40 18.71
CA VAL A 208 1.54 3.78 19.20
C VAL A 208 2.94 4.40 19.26
N SER A 209 3.97 3.63 19.59
CA SER A 209 5.36 4.11 19.64
C SER A 209 5.89 4.60 18.28
N PHE A 210 5.38 4.07 17.17
CA PHE A 210 5.72 4.55 15.83
C PHE A 210 5.15 5.95 15.56
N ILE A 211 3.96 6.23 16.09
CA ILE A 211 3.33 7.56 16.01
C ILE A 211 4.13 8.54 16.86
N GLY A 212 4.19 8.37 18.18
CA GLY A 212 4.93 9.26 19.08
C GLY A 212 4.30 9.42 20.46
N THR A 213 4.95 10.20 21.33
CA THR A 213 4.57 10.31 22.76
C THR A 213 3.38 11.22 23.04
N ARG A 214 2.97 12.06 22.08
CA ARG A 214 1.82 12.97 22.22
C ARG A 214 0.49 12.36 21.80
N VAL A 215 0.42 11.04 21.65
CA VAL A 215 -0.87 10.36 21.42
C VAL A 215 -1.68 10.42 22.71
N SER A 216 -2.91 10.92 22.63
CA SER A 216 -3.78 11.06 23.80
C SER A 216 -4.18 9.69 24.34
N ALA A 217 -4.27 9.58 25.67
CA ALA A 217 -4.72 8.35 26.31
C ALA A 217 -6.16 8.01 25.88
N SER A 218 -6.99 9.04 25.69
CA SER A 218 -8.36 8.93 25.18
C SER A 218 -8.41 8.23 23.81
N ALA A 219 -7.52 8.58 22.86
CA ALA A 219 -7.44 7.93 21.55
C ALA A 219 -7.17 6.42 21.68
N VAL A 220 -6.22 6.05 22.54
CA VAL A 220 -5.83 4.66 22.78
C VAL A 220 -6.96 3.87 23.43
N VAL A 221 -7.60 4.44 24.47
CA VAL A 221 -8.72 3.81 25.18
C VAL A 221 -9.92 3.62 24.24
N HIS A 222 -10.24 4.62 23.41
CA HIS A 222 -11.32 4.53 22.44
C HIS A 222 -11.12 3.36 21.48
N ALA A 223 -9.98 3.30 20.78
CA ALA A 223 -9.70 2.26 19.80
C ALA A 223 -9.77 0.84 20.42
N ARG A 224 -9.18 0.66 21.60
CA ARG A 224 -9.14 -0.64 22.29
C ARG A 224 -10.48 -1.05 22.89
N SER A 225 -11.30 -0.10 23.32
CA SER A 225 -12.65 -0.39 23.85
C SER A 225 -13.61 -0.80 22.73
N ARG A 226 -13.60 -0.08 21.60
CA ARG A 226 -14.40 -0.41 20.42
C ARG A 226 -14.13 -1.83 19.91
N ALA A 227 -12.86 -2.21 19.79
CA ALA A 227 -12.48 -3.56 19.36
C ALA A 227 -12.97 -4.66 20.34
N ARG A 228 -12.98 -4.38 21.65
CA ARG A 228 -13.51 -5.31 22.66
C ARG A 228 -15.03 -5.45 22.55
N ASN A 229 -15.74 -4.34 22.38
CA ASN A 229 -17.20 -4.34 22.24
C ASN A 229 -17.63 -5.09 20.98
N TYR A 230 -16.97 -4.86 19.84
CA TYR A 230 -17.25 -5.58 18.60
C TYR A 230 -17.11 -7.10 18.75
N ARG A 231 -16.04 -7.57 19.43
CA ARG A 231 -15.84 -9.00 19.70
C ARG A 231 -16.92 -9.60 20.61
N ARG A 232 -17.44 -8.82 21.56
CA ARG A 232 -18.52 -9.25 22.45
C ARG A 232 -19.81 -9.42 21.66
N ASP A 233 -20.14 -8.44 20.82
CA ASP A 233 -21.36 -8.45 20.01
C ASP A 233 -21.34 -9.59 18.98
N SER A 234 -20.20 -9.82 18.32
CA SER A 234 -20.06 -10.94 17.38
C SER A 234 -20.20 -12.31 18.04
N ARG A 235 -19.78 -12.45 19.30
CA ARG A 235 -19.97 -13.69 20.07
C ARG A 235 -21.42 -13.86 20.52
N SER A 236 -22.11 -12.77 20.87
CA SER A 236 -23.52 -12.82 21.25
C SER A 236 -24.48 -13.12 20.10
N ARG A 237 -24.06 -12.85 18.85
CA ARG A 237 -24.84 -13.17 17.62
C ARG A 237 -24.58 -14.58 17.07
N ALA A 238 -23.66 -15.32 17.66
CA ALA A 238 -23.29 -16.68 17.24
C ALA A 238 -24.03 -17.77 18.05
N TYR A 239 -25.09 -17.41 18.77
CA TYR A 239 -25.97 -18.29 19.53
C TYR A 239 -27.42 -18.11 19.10
#